data_AF-A0A7C7U879-F1
#
_entry.id   AF-A0A7C7U879-F1
#
_cell.length_a   1.000
_cell.length_b   1.000
_cell.length_c   1.000
_cell.angle_alpha   90.00
_cell.angle_beta   90.00
_cell.angle_gamma   90.00
#
_symmetry.space_group_name_H-M   'P 1'
#
loop_
_entity.id
_entity.type
_entity.pdbx_description
1 polymer ?
#
loop_
_entity_poly.entity_id
_entity_poly.type
_entity_poly.pdbx_seq_one_letter_code
_entity_poly.pdbx_strand_id
1 'polypeptide(L)'
;MDKRTERRLVSLKAWRGPRAKELGLDPGVLCPNASLEAIALANPKTAEDVVAIPELKRWLAESFGEELSSLVVDHEARKGNKSGTGNEKGQ
;
A
#
# COMPACT_ATOMS: atom_id res chain seq x y z
N MET A 1 6.30 -3.64 16.22
CA MET A 1 5.24 -3.74 15.18
C MET A 1 4.55 -5.08 15.33
N ASP A 2 3.22 -5.10 15.39
CA ASP A 2 2.43 -6.33 15.54
C ASP A 2 2.42 -7.18 14.26
N LYS A 3 2.32 -8.50 14.41
CA LYS A 3 2.27 -9.44 13.26
C LYS A 3 1.16 -9.11 12.25
N ARG A 4 0.03 -8.57 12.70
CA ARG A 4 -1.07 -8.14 11.83
C ARG A 4 -0.69 -6.94 10.96
N THR A 5 -0.02 -5.96 11.54
CA THR A 5 0.48 -4.77 10.82
C THR A 5 1.52 -5.18 9.77
N GLU A 6 2.42 -6.09 10.11
CA GLU A 6 3.42 -6.60 9.17
C GLU A 6 2.78 -7.32 7.98
N ARG A 7 1.75 -8.15 8.22
CA ARG A 7 0.98 -8.80 7.13
C ARG A 7 0.34 -7.78 6.19
N ARG A 8 -0.32 -6.75 6.74
CA ARG A 8 -0.90 -5.66 5.93
C ARG A 8 0.17 -4.94 5.10
N LEU A 9 1.30 -4.61 5.71
CA LEU A 9 2.40 -3.95 5.04
C LEU A 9 2.96 -4.79 3.87
N VAL A 10 3.07 -6.10 4.05
CA VAL A 10 3.48 -7.02 2.98
C VAL A 10 2.47 -7.01 1.82
N SER A 11 1.17 -7.06 2.10
CA SER A 11 0.12 -6.97 1.07
C SER A 11 0.19 -5.64 0.29
N LEU A 12 0.37 -4.52 0.99
CA LEU A 12 0.48 -3.20 0.39
C LEU A 12 1.73 -3.06 -0.49
N LYS A 13 2.87 -3.62 -0.07
CA LYS A 13 4.10 -3.67 -0.87
C LYS A 13 3.90 -4.50 -2.15
N ALA A 14 3.19 -5.61 -2.06
CA ALA A 14 2.88 -6.48 -3.19
C ALA A 14 1.93 -5.80 -4.20
N TRP A 15 0.99 -4.97 -3.73
CA TRP A 15 0.11 -4.17 -4.59
C TRP A 15 0.84 -3.04 -5.31
N ARG A 16 1.75 -2.34 -4.60
CA ARG A 16 2.44 -1.16 -5.13
C ARG A 16 3.24 -1.45 -6.40
N GLY A 17 3.92 -2.59 -6.45
CA GLY A 17 4.79 -2.98 -7.58
C GLY A 17 4.08 -2.97 -8.93
N PRO A 18 3.05 -3.83 -9.15
CA PRO A 18 2.30 -3.85 -10.39
C PRO A 18 1.60 -2.51 -10.65
N ARG A 19 1.03 -1.86 -9.62
CA ARG A 19 0.29 -0.60 -9.81
C ARG A 19 1.17 0.54 -10.29
N ALA A 20 2.36 0.67 -9.73
CA ALA A 20 3.35 1.65 -10.17
C ALA A 20 3.74 1.42 -11.64
N LYS A 21 3.92 0.14 -12.04
CA LYS A 21 4.20 -0.23 -13.42
C LYS A 21 3.06 0.11 -14.38
N GLU A 22 1.80 -0.15 -14.00
CA GLU A 22 0.63 0.19 -14.81
C GLU A 22 0.51 1.70 -15.06
N LEU A 23 0.86 2.51 -14.07
CA LEU A 23 0.82 3.97 -14.14
C LEU A 23 2.06 4.58 -14.78
N GLY A 24 3.10 3.79 -15.06
CA GLY A 24 4.41 4.29 -15.50
C GLY A 24 5.11 5.15 -14.44
N LEU A 25 4.79 4.95 -13.17
CA LEU A 25 5.33 5.69 -12.03
C LEU A 25 6.36 4.85 -11.26
N ASP A 26 7.25 5.54 -10.55
CA ASP A 26 8.09 4.87 -9.57
C ASP A 26 7.25 4.46 -8.34
N PRO A 27 7.46 3.26 -7.77
CA PRO A 27 6.76 2.82 -6.57
C PRO A 27 6.86 3.82 -5.41
N GLY A 28 8.00 4.47 -5.19
CA GLY A 28 8.16 5.51 -4.15
C GLY A 28 7.37 6.78 -4.45
N VAL A 29 7.15 7.09 -5.73
CA VAL A 29 6.33 8.23 -6.18
C VAL A 29 4.85 7.94 -5.98
N LEU A 30 4.41 6.73 -6.35
CA LEU A 30 3.04 6.26 -6.13
C LEU A 30 2.72 6.20 -4.64
N CYS A 31 3.47 5.39 -3.88
CA CYS A 31 3.24 5.21 -2.46
C CYS A 31 4.58 4.96 -1.72
N PRO A 32 5.10 5.97 -1.00
CA PRO A 32 6.35 5.83 -0.24
C PRO A 32 6.16 4.84 0.91
N ASN A 33 7.27 4.28 1.41
CA ASN A 33 7.21 3.28 2.49
C ASN A 33 6.48 3.82 3.73
N ALA A 34 6.71 5.07 4.10
CA ALA A 34 6.02 5.73 5.22
C ALA A 34 4.48 5.71 5.05
N SER A 35 3.97 5.97 3.83
CA SER A 35 2.52 5.89 3.58
C SER A 35 2.01 4.45 3.67
N LEU A 36 2.75 3.45 3.18
CA LEU A 36 2.36 2.03 3.33
C LEU A 36 2.29 1.63 4.80
N GLU A 37 3.26 2.09 5.61
CA GLU A 37 3.30 1.85 7.05
C GLU A 37 2.14 2.55 7.76
N ALA A 38 1.84 3.80 7.39
CA ALA A 38 0.71 4.55 7.93
C ALA A 38 -0.63 3.86 7.64
N ILE A 39 -0.84 3.34 6.42
CA ILE A 39 -2.06 2.58 6.07
C ILE A 39 -2.12 1.28 6.88
N ALA A 40 -1.00 0.57 7.00
CA ALA A 40 -0.94 -0.67 7.78
C ALA A 40 -1.24 -0.45 9.28
N LEU A 41 -0.79 0.68 9.83
CA LEU A 41 -1.04 1.11 11.21
C LEU A 41 -2.49 1.55 11.40
N ALA A 42 -2.99 2.40 10.50
CA ALA A 42 -4.34 2.95 10.56
C ALA A 42 -5.41 1.86 10.35
N ASN A 43 -5.11 0.81 9.57
CA ASN A 43 -6.06 -0.26 9.23
C ASN A 43 -7.43 0.31 8.78
N PRO A 44 -7.43 1.20 7.77
CA PRO A 44 -8.65 1.81 7.26
C PRO A 44 -9.63 0.73 6.80
N LYS A 45 -10.90 0.89 7.15
CA LYS A 45 -11.97 -0.04 6.76
C LYS A 45 -12.71 0.40 5.51
N THR A 46 -12.61 1.68 5.19
CA THR A 46 -13.28 2.30 4.06
C THR A 46 -12.31 3.19 3.29
N ALA A 47 -12.69 3.58 2.07
CA ALA A 47 -11.93 4.56 1.29
C ALA A 47 -11.85 5.92 2.01
N GLU A 48 -12.90 6.31 2.74
CA GLU A 48 -12.92 7.55 3.51
C GLU A 48 -11.88 7.55 4.63
N ASP A 49 -11.73 6.41 5.33
CA ASP A 49 -10.64 6.24 6.30
C ASP A 49 -9.26 6.40 5.66
N VAL A 50 -9.07 5.91 4.42
CA VAL A 50 -7.79 6.07 3.69
C VAL A 50 -7.54 7.54 3.37
N VAL A 51 -8.56 8.28 2.95
CA VAL A 51 -8.49 9.73 2.65
C VAL A 51 -8.22 10.56 3.90
N ALA A 52 -8.64 10.08 5.07
CA ALA A 52 -8.38 10.73 6.35
C ALA A 52 -6.93 10.58 6.83
N ILE A 53 -6.10 9.74 6.19
CA ILE A 53 -4.70 9.55 6.61
C ILE A 53 -3.83 10.71 6.10
N PRO A 54 -3.25 11.54 6.98
CA PRO A 54 -2.47 12.72 6.58
C PRO A 54 -1.16 12.37 5.87
N GLU A 55 -0.60 11.18 6.15
CA GLU A 55 0.62 10.66 5.53
C GLU A 55 0.40 10.21 4.07
N LEU A 56 -0.84 10.24 3.57
CA LEU A 56 -1.17 9.87 2.20
C LEU A 56 -1.33 11.09 1.32
N LYS A 57 -0.84 10.97 0.09
CA LYS A 57 -1.17 11.92 -0.97
C LYS A 57 -2.66 11.89 -1.22
N ARG A 58 -3.29 13.07 -1.25
CA ARG A 58 -4.73 13.22 -1.49
C ARG A 58 -5.21 12.48 -2.75
N TRP A 59 -4.53 12.68 -3.88
CA TRP A 59 -4.88 11.99 -5.12
C TRP A 59 -4.76 10.46 -5.04
N LEU A 60 -3.81 9.92 -4.27
CA LEU A 60 -3.64 8.49 -4.07
C LEU A 60 -4.81 7.93 -3.27
N ALA A 61 -5.18 8.59 -2.18
CA ALA A 61 -6.29 8.15 -1.34
C ALA A 61 -7.63 8.28 -2.07
N GLU A 62 -7.83 9.32 -2.87
CA GLU A 62 -9.04 9.48 -3.69
C GLU A 62 -9.11 8.50 -4.85
N SER A 63 -7.96 8.13 -5.45
CA SER A 63 -7.92 7.22 -6.61
C SER A 63 -7.90 5.74 -6.22
N PHE A 64 -7.30 5.39 -5.08
CA PHE A 64 -7.06 4.00 -4.67
C PHE A 64 -7.55 3.69 -3.26
N GLY A 65 -8.31 4.57 -2.61
CA GLY A 65 -8.81 4.37 -1.25
C GLY A 65 -9.59 3.06 -1.08
N GLU A 66 -10.48 2.73 -2.03
CA GLU A 66 -11.23 1.48 -1.99
C GLU A 66 -10.29 0.26 -2.11
N GLU A 67 -9.36 0.30 -3.05
CA GLU A 67 -8.40 -0.79 -3.29
C GLU A 67 -7.47 -1.01 -2.09
N LEU A 68 -6.96 0.09 -1.52
CA LEU A 68 -6.09 0.08 -0.34
C LEU A 68 -6.82 -0.42 0.91
N SER A 69 -8.06 0.04 1.15
CA SER A 69 -8.85 -0.41 2.30
C SER A 69 -9.16 -1.92 2.21
N SER A 70 -9.45 -2.41 1.01
CA SER A 70 -9.68 -3.85 0.75
C SER A 70 -8.44 -4.71 1.01
N LEU A 71 -7.22 -4.18 0.79
CA LEU A 71 -5.96 -4.90 1.00
C LEU A 71 -5.57 -5.05 2.48
N VAL A 72 -6.04 -4.15 3.35
CA VAL A 72 -5.68 -4.11 4.78
C VAL A 72 -6.75 -4.66 5.71
N VAL A 73 -7.96 -4.84 5.20
CA VAL A 73 -8.94 -5.79 5.76
C VAL A 73 -8.30 -7.17 5.73
N ASP A 74 -8.39 -7.90 6.84
CA ASP A 74 -7.72 -9.21 7.05
C ASP A 74 -8.27 -10.23 6.04
N HIS A 75 -7.77 -10.16 4.80
CA HIS A 75 -8.19 -11.00 3.69
C HIS A 75 -7.26 -12.21 3.70
N GLU A 76 -7.61 -13.22 4.50
CA GLU A 76 -6.96 -14.53 4.56
C GLU A 76 -6.93 -15.26 3.19
N ALA A 77 -7.52 -14.70 2.12
CA ALA A 77 -7.83 -15.42 0.89
C ALA A 77 -7.45 -14.69 -0.41
N ARG A 78 -6.17 -14.43 -0.70
CA ARG A 78 -5.69 -14.40 -2.11
C ARG A 78 -4.18 -14.65 -2.19
N LYS A 79 -3.80 -15.92 -2.14
CA LYS A 79 -2.48 -16.36 -2.59
C LYS A 79 -2.35 -16.14 -4.10
N GLY A 80 -1.25 -15.51 -4.50
CA GLY A 80 -0.65 -15.72 -5.82
C GLY A 80 -0.67 -14.51 -6.75
N ASN A 81 0.27 -13.58 -6.59
CA ASN A 81 1.21 -13.27 -7.68
C ASN A 81 2.46 -12.55 -7.15
N LYS A 82 3.62 -13.00 -7.61
CA LYS A 82 4.95 -12.43 -7.31
C LYS A 82 5.19 -11.21 -8.20
N SER A 83 5.88 -10.18 -7.70
CA SER A 83 6.85 -9.27 -8.38
C SER A 83 6.86 -7.93 -7.63
N GLY A 84 7.96 -7.28 -7.24
CA GLY A 84 9.39 -7.45 -7.49
C GLY A 84 10.12 -6.23 -6.89
N THR A 85 11.38 -6.44 -6.51
CA THR A 85 12.50 -5.50 -6.58
C THR A 85 12.36 -4.11 -5.92
N GLY A 86 12.90 -3.98 -4.71
CA GLY A 86 13.53 -2.73 -4.27
C GLY A 86 15.04 -2.91 -4.38
N ASN A 87 15.62 -2.54 -5.53
CA ASN A 87 17.08 -2.45 -5.65
C ASN A 87 17.55 -1.17 -4.95
N GLU A 88 18.16 -1.33 -3.78
CA GLU A 88 19.04 -0.31 -3.20
C GLU A 88 20.33 -0.28 -4.00
N LYS A 89 20.51 0.74 -4.85
CA LYS A 89 21.83 1.26 -5.24
C LYS A 89 21.73 2.76 -5.43
N GLY A 90 22.51 3.50 -4.64
CA GLY A 90 22.57 4.95 -4.73
C GLY A 90 23.62 5.58 -3.81
N GLN A 91 24.82 5.00 -3.72
CA GLN A 91 26.08 5.74 -3.58
C GLN A 91 27.24 4.85 -4.04
#